data_AF-A0A352PUZ8-F1
#
_entry.id   AF-A0A352PUZ8-F1
#
_cell.length_a   1.000
_cell.length_b   1.000
_cell.length_c   1.000
_cell.angle_alpha   90.00
_cell.angle_beta   90.00
_cell.angle_gamma   90.00
#
_symmetry.space_group_name_H-M   'P 1'
#
loop_
_entity.id
_entity.type
_entity.pdbx_description
1 polymer ?
#
loop_
_entity_poly.entity_id
_entity_poly.type
_entity_poly.pdbx_seq_one_letter_code
_entity_poly.pdbx_strand_id
1 'polypeptide(L)'
;DGSNVHLKDVARIELGAQTYNMEGRLNGKPSANIALYQMPGTNAVEAAAGAKKMMEEIKQRFPADLDYVVSLDTTLAVTEGMK
;
A
#
# COMPACT_ATOMS: atom_id res chain seq x y z
N ASP A 1 -32.84 -0.60 -39.87
CA ASP A 1 -33.30 -0.17 -38.53
C ASP A 1 -32.41 0.90 -37.91
N GLY A 2 -31.13 1.02 -38.29
CA GLY A 2 -30.31 2.24 -38.04
C GLY A 2 -30.08 2.57 -36.57
N SER A 3 -30.32 1.61 -35.69
CA SER A 3 -30.22 1.78 -34.24
C SER A 3 -28.77 1.81 -33.78
N ASN A 4 -28.42 2.82 -32.99
CA ASN A 4 -27.11 2.92 -32.34
C ASN A 4 -27.05 1.99 -31.12
N VAL A 5 -26.09 1.07 -31.13
CA VAL A 5 -25.76 0.21 -29.99
C VAL A 5 -24.58 0.82 -29.24
N HIS A 6 -24.74 1.02 -27.94
CA HIS A 6 -23.71 1.51 -27.03
C HIS A 6 -23.07 0.36 -26.27
N LEU A 7 -21.86 0.56 -25.76
CA LEU A 7 -21.13 -0.48 -25.01
C LEU A 7 -21.92 -0.98 -23.78
N LYS A 8 -22.71 -0.11 -23.14
CA LYS A 8 -23.61 -0.46 -22.04
C LYS A 8 -24.75 -1.41 -22.43
N ASP A 9 -25.08 -1.52 -23.72
CA ASP A 9 -26.17 -2.37 -24.22
C ASP A 9 -25.71 -3.84 -24.36
N VAL A 10 -24.39 -4.08 -24.39
CA VAL A 10 -23.80 -5.41 -24.63
C VAL A 10 -22.67 -5.80 -23.66
N ALA A 11 -22.22 -4.89 -22.80
CA ALA A 11 -21.13 -5.14 -21.86
C ALA A 11 -21.38 -4.49 -20.50
N ARG A 12 -20.72 -5.04 -19.48
CA ARG A 12 -20.67 -4.46 -18.14
C ARG A 12 -19.44 -3.57 -18.01
N ILE A 13 -19.64 -2.33 -17.58
CA ILE A 13 -18.57 -1.36 -17.32
C ILE A 13 -18.44 -1.21 -15.81
N GLU A 14 -17.30 -1.61 -15.25
CA GLU A 14 -16.98 -1.48 -13.83
C GLU A 14 -15.61 -0.82 -13.66
N LEU A 15 -15.47 0.04 -12.65
CA LEU A 15 -14.16 0.45 -12.14
C LEU A 15 -13.69 -0.61 -11.14
N GLY A 16 -13.00 -1.62 -11.66
CA GLY A 16 -12.53 -2.75 -10.88
C GLY A 16 -11.07 -2.64 -10.44
N ALA A 17 -10.63 -3.57 -9.62
CA ALA A 17 -9.21 -3.73 -9.31
C ALA A 17 -8.43 -4.11 -10.58
N GLN A 18 -7.24 -3.55 -10.76
CA GLN A 18 -6.37 -3.92 -11.88
C GLN A 18 -5.84 -5.36 -11.75
N THR A 19 -5.77 -5.88 -10.52
CA THR A 19 -5.11 -7.13 -10.20
C THR A 19 -5.96 -7.91 -9.21
N TYR A 20 -6.56 -9.01 -9.68
CA TYR A 20 -7.43 -9.89 -8.87
C TYR A 20 -6.72 -11.15 -8.36
N ASN A 21 -5.45 -11.38 -8.75
CA ASN A 21 -4.70 -12.60 -8.40
C ASN A 21 -3.89 -12.48 -7.10
N MET A 22 -3.93 -11.33 -6.41
CA MET A 22 -3.26 -11.12 -5.14
C MET A 22 -4.24 -10.56 -4.11
N GLU A 23 -4.36 -11.25 -2.98
CA GLU A 23 -5.08 -10.77 -1.81
C GLU A 23 -4.07 -10.41 -0.71
N GLY A 24 -4.09 -9.17 -0.23
CA GLY A 24 -3.36 -8.80 0.97
C GLY A 24 -4.20 -9.05 2.22
N ARG A 25 -3.60 -9.70 3.21
CA ARG A 25 -4.22 -9.87 4.53
C ARG A 25 -3.21 -9.61 5.64
N LEU A 26 -3.68 -8.97 6.71
CA LEU A 26 -2.96 -8.77 7.95
C LEU A 26 -3.82 -9.32 9.09
N ASN A 27 -3.31 -10.32 9.81
CA ASN A 27 -4.05 -10.99 10.90
C ASN A 27 -5.48 -11.41 10.51
N GLY A 28 -5.64 -11.93 9.28
CA GLY A 28 -6.93 -12.38 8.75
C GLY A 28 -7.86 -11.28 8.23
N LYS A 29 -7.51 -10.00 8.40
CA LYS A 29 -8.29 -8.86 7.88
C LYS A 29 -7.76 -8.41 6.51
N PRO A 30 -8.62 -7.91 5.60
CA PRO A 30 -8.18 -7.34 4.32
C PRO A 30 -7.17 -6.21 4.50
N SER A 31 -6.10 -6.21 3.72
CA SER A 31 -5.09 -5.15 3.74
C SER A 31 -4.43 -4.98 2.36
N ALA A 32 -3.83 -3.82 2.12
CA ALA A 32 -2.87 -3.64 1.05
C ALA A 32 -1.45 -3.81 1.61
N ASN A 33 -0.59 -4.55 0.91
CA ASN A 33 0.79 -4.75 1.31
C ASN A 33 1.70 -3.82 0.52
N ILE A 34 2.57 -3.08 1.22
CA ILE A 34 3.56 -2.19 0.61
C ILE A 34 4.95 -2.64 1.08
N ALA A 35 5.81 -2.98 0.13
CA ALA A 35 7.21 -3.30 0.40
C ALA A 35 8.07 -2.07 0.07
N LEU A 36 8.92 -1.68 1.02
CA LEU A 36 9.87 -0.59 0.85
C LEU A 36 11.29 -1.16 0.76
N TYR A 37 11.98 -0.81 -0.32
CA TYR A 37 13.36 -1.22 -0.56
C TYR A 37 14.27 0.00 -0.51
N GLN A 38 15.34 -0.13 0.24
CA GLN A 38 16.38 0.88 0.30
C GLN A 38 17.14 0.93 -1.04
N MET A 39 17.49 2.14 -1.49
CA MET A 39 18.39 2.31 -2.63
C MET A 39 19.85 1.94 -2.28
N PRO A 40 20.61 1.34 -3.21
CA PRO A 40 22.02 1.02 -2.99
C PRO A 40 22.85 2.22 -2.52
N GLY A 41 23.75 2.01 -1.56
CA GLY A 41 24.67 3.04 -1.06
C GLY A 41 24.08 4.06 -0.08
N THR A 42 22.79 3.96 0.26
CA THR A 42 22.14 4.84 1.24
C THR A 42 22.22 4.28 2.67
N ASN A 43 21.72 5.01 3.68
CA ASN A 43 21.60 4.51 5.04
C ASN A 43 20.19 3.92 5.28
N ALA A 44 20.12 2.66 5.70
CA ALA A 44 18.87 1.93 5.93
C ALA A 44 18.01 2.56 7.04
N VAL A 45 18.64 2.91 8.17
CA VAL A 45 17.96 3.45 9.36
C VAL A 45 17.37 4.82 9.05
N GLU A 46 18.13 5.67 8.35
CA GLU A 46 17.67 6.98 7.89
C GLU A 46 16.52 6.85 6.89
N ALA A 47 16.64 5.95 5.90
CA ALA A 47 15.60 5.70 4.93
C ALA A 47 14.29 5.20 5.59
N ALA A 48 14.39 4.28 6.55
CA ALA A 48 13.24 3.79 7.31
C ALA A 48 12.60 4.89 8.16
N ALA A 49 13.40 5.76 8.80
CA ALA A 49 12.90 6.90 9.54
C ALA A 49 12.14 7.89 8.64
N GLY A 50 12.70 8.19 7.46
CA GLY A 50 12.05 9.04 6.46
C GLY A 50 10.72 8.46 5.96
N ALA A 51 10.69 7.15 5.69
CA ALA A 51 9.47 6.46 5.28
C ALA A 51 8.38 6.50 6.36
N LYS A 52 8.73 6.23 7.63
CA LYS A 52 7.79 6.31 8.76
C LYS A 52 7.23 7.72 8.91
N LYS A 53 8.09 8.74 8.80
CA LYS A 53 7.67 10.15 8.85
C LYS A 53 6.66 10.47 7.74
N MET A 54 6.93 10.07 6.50
CA MET A 54 6.01 10.28 5.38
C MET A 54 4.66 9.58 5.60
N MET A 55 4.68 8.35 6.14
CA MET A 55 3.44 7.62 6.44
C MET A 55 2.60 8.31 7.51
N GLU A 56 3.21 8.87 8.55
CA GLU A 56 2.51 9.69 9.55
C GLU A 56 1.89 10.96 8.95
N GLU A 57 2.60 11.63 8.04
CA GLU A 57 2.09 12.82 7.34
C GLU A 57 0.88 12.48 6.45
N ILE A 58 0.96 11.40 5.67
CA ILE A 58 -0.14 10.98 4.79
C ILE A 58 -1.34 10.44 5.59
N LYS A 59 -1.10 9.77 6.73
CA LYS A 59 -2.15 9.22 7.59
C LYS A 59 -3.17 10.28 8.03
N GLN A 60 -2.76 11.54 8.14
CA GLN A 60 -3.67 12.66 8.43
C GLN A 60 -4.82 12.82 7.42
N ARG A 61 -4.65 12.27 6.21
CA ARG A 61 -5.62 12.35 5.11
C ARG A 61 -6.35 11.04 4.87
N PHE A 62 -6.12 10.02 5.69
CA PHE A 62 -6.82 8.75 5.56
C PHE A 62 -8.30 8.90 5.91
N PRO A 63 -9.18 8.12 5.25
CA PRO A 63 -10.52 7.88 5.75
C PRO A 63 -10.50 7.36 7.20
N ALA A 64 -11.57 7.62 7.95
CA ALA A 64 -11.65 7.29 9.38
C ALA A 64 -11.55 5.78 9.69
N ASP A 65 -11.80 4.94 8.68
CA ASP A 65 -11.77 3.47 8.77
C ASP A 65 -10.45 2.87 8.24
N LEU A 66 -9.48 3.69 7.85
CA LEU A 66 -8.20 3.25 7.32
C LEU A 66 -7.06 3.58 8.30
N ASP A 67 -6.23 2.56 8.57
CA ASP A 67 -4.96 2.72 9.28
C ASP A 67 -3.86 1.91 8.60
N TYR A 68 -2.61 2.17 8.98
CA TYR A 68 -1.43 1.43 8.54
C TYR A 68 -0.69 0.81 9.72
N VAL A 69 0.05 -0.25 9.45
CA VAL A 69 1.00 -0.83 10.41
C VAL A 69 2.31 -1.14 9.70
N VAL A 70 3.41 -1.05 10.42
CA VAL A 70 4.70 -1.59 9.97
C VAL A 70 4.79 -3.03 10.46
N SER A 71 4.47 -4.00 9.59
CA SER A 71 4.45 -5.42 9.96
C SER A 71 5.85 -6.04 10.05
N LEU A 72 6.81 -5.50 9.31
CA LEU A 72 8.21 -5.92 9.31
C LEU A 72 9.11 -4.69 9.17
N ASP A 73 10.02 -4.52 10.11
CA ASP A 73 11.08 -3.53 10.06
C ASP A 73 12.44 -4.20 10.28
N THR A 74 13.21 -4.35 9.20
CA THR A 74 14.53 -4.97 9.25
C THR A 74 15.60 -4.08 9.88
N THR A 75 15.33 -2.77 10.04
CA THR A 75 16.26 -1.84 10.69
C THR A 75 16.22 -1.94 12.22
N LEU A 76 15.18 -2.58 12.78
CA LEU A 76 14.96 -2.67 14.22
C LEU A 76 16.13 -3.33 14.95
N ALA A 77 16.68 -4.42 14.40
CA ALA A 77 17.82 -5.12 14.99
C ALA A 77 19.07 -4.24 15.11
N VAL A 78 19.29 -3.34 14.14
CA VAL A 78 20.41 -2.39 14.16
C VAL A 78 20.16 -1.31 15.22
N THR A 79 18.96 -0.72 15.23
CA THR A 79 18.64 0.38 16.15
C THR A 79 18.58 -0.03 17.61
N GLU A 80 18.13 -1.26 17.92
CA GLU A 80 18.13 -1.75 19.30
C GLU A 80 19.54 -2.07 19.80
N GLY A 81 20.46 -2.47 18.91
CA GLY A 81 21.87 -2.70 19.28
C GLY A 81 22.70 -1.43 19.46
N MET A 82 22.17 -0.26 19.08
CA MET A 82 22.81 1.05 19.30
C MET A 82 22.45 1.68 20.66
N LYS A 83 21.45 1.14 21.35
CA LYS A 83 21.04 1.57 22.70
C LYS A 83 21.94 0.93 23.75
#